data_AF-A0A1S1VB89-F1
#
_entry.id   AF-A0A1S1VB89-F1
#
_cell.length_a   1.000
_cell.length_b   1.000
_cell.length_c   1.000
_cell.angle_alpha   90.00
_cell.angle_beta   90.00
_cell.angle_gamma   90.00
#
_symmetry.space_group_name_H-M   'P 1'
#
loop_
_entity.id
_entity.type
_entity.pdbx_description
1 polymer ?
#
loop_
_entity_poly.entity_id
_entity_poly.type
_entity_poly.pdbx_seq_one_letter_code
_entity_poly.pdbx_strand_id
1 'polypeptide(L)'
;MEYNRPEIHQSICDRLNDTYRRKNSDYGNSFTKTREEYPEAIVIRLSDKLERLKTLLKGEERKVADESIVDTLVDLANYALMELVEIEIEIEEEA
;
A
#
# COMPACT_ATOMS: atom_id res chain seq x y z
N MET A 1 -1.21 23.95 20.21
CA MET A 1 -0.63 22.61 20.36
C MET A 1 0.31 22.39 19.19
N GLU A 2 1.57 22.10 19.47
CA GLU A 2 2.55 21.73 18.46
C GLU A 2 2.43 20.22 18.22
N TYR A 3 2.18 19.82 16.98
CA TYR A 3 2.04 18.40 16.64
C TYR A 3 3.43 17.81 16.43
N ASN A 4 3.75 16.72 17.15
CA ASN A 4 4.98 15.98 16.93
C ASN A 4 4.86 15.15 15.65
N ARG A 5 5.29 15.74 14.52
CA ARG A 5 5.21 15.11 13.19
C ARG A 5 5.95 13.77 13.13
N PRO A 6 7.17 13.63 13.69
CA PRO A 6 7.82 12.32 13.82
C PRO A 6 6.98 11.25 14.53
N GLU A 7 6.35 11.57 15.65
CA GLU A 7 5.49 10.61 16.37
C GLU A 7 4.26 10.20 15.55
N ILE A 8 3.63 11.17 14.86
CA ILE A 8 2.51 10.88 13.97
C ILE A 8 2.95 9.98 12.81
N HIS A 9 4.12 10.27 12.22
CA HIS A 9 4.69 9.45 11.16
C HIS A 9 4.97 8.02 11.64
N GLN A 10 5.58 7.86 12.82
CA GLN A 10 5.82 6.54 13.41
C GLN A 10 4.51 5.76 13.57
N SER A 11 3.47 6.40 14.13
CA SER A 11 2.15 5.77 14.28
C SER A 11 1.53 5.35 12.94
N ILE A 12 1.77 6.09 11.86
CA ILE A 12 1.34 5.71 10.51
C ILE A 12 2.12 4.49 10.01
N CYS A 13 3.43 4.43 10.20
CA CYS A 13 4.26 3.27 9.86
C CYS A 13 3.82 2.01 10.60
N ASP A 14 3.52 2.12 11.90
CA ASP A 14 3.02 1.00 12.70
C ASP A 14 1.69 0.49 12.12
N ARG A 15 0.78 1.41 11.77
CA ARG A 15 -0.51 1.07 11.14
C ARG A 15 -0.36 0.45 9.74
N LEU A 16 0.64 0.89 8.96
CA LEU A 16 0.95 0.30 7.65
C LEU A 16 1.32 -1.18 7.82
N ASN A 17 2.24 -1.47 8.74
CA ASN A 17 2.65 -2.84 9.06
C ASN A 17 1.48 -3.70 9.57
N ASP A 18 0.63 -3.18 10.46
CA ASP A 18 -0.56 -3.90 10.92
C ASP A 18 -1.55 -4.18 9.78
N THR A 19 -1.71 -3.25 8.85
CA THR A 19 -2.55 -3.42 7.67
C THR A 19 -1.98 -4.50 6.75
N TYR A 20 -0.67 -4.49 6.52
CA TYR A 20 0.03 -5.53 5.75
C TYR A 20 -0.17 -6.91 6.39
N ARG A 21 0.06 -7.05 7.71
CA ARG A 21 -0.14 -8.31 8.45
C ARG A 21 -1.55 -8.85 8.31
N ARG A 22 -2.56 -7.98 8.47
CA ARG A 22 -3.97 -8.36 8.31
C ARG A 22 -4.28 -8.83 6.89
N LYS A 23 -3.92 -8.03 5.88
CA LYS A 23 -4.17 -8.39 4.48
C LYS A 23 -3.42 -9.66 4.06
N ASN A 24 -2.18 -9.83 4.51
CA ASN A 24 -1.41 -11.05 4.23
C ASN A 24 -2.04 -12.28 4.90
N SER A 25 -2.64 -12.13 6.08
CA SER A 25 -3.43 -13.21 6.70
C SER A 25 -4.71 -13.52 5.93
N ASP A 26 -5.39 -12.51 5.39
CA ASP A 26 -6.69 -12.66 4.70
C ASP A 26 -6.53 -13.22 3.27
N TYR A 27 -5.44 -12.86 2.58
CA TYR A 27 -5.23 -13.17 1.16
C TYR A 27 -4.01 -14.08 0.91
N GLY A 28 -3.24 -14.42 1.94
CA GLY A 28 -1.94 -15.09 1.79
C GLY A 28 -0.98 -14.28 0.90
N ASN A 29 -0.02 -14.96 0.29
CA ASN A 29 0.97 -14.39 -0.63
C ASN A 29 0.39 -14.06 -2.02
N SER A 30 -0.82 -13.52 -2.09
CA SER A 30 -1.52 -13.21 -3.35
C SER A 30 -0.76 -12.18 -4.19
N PHE A 31 -0.17 -11.17 -3.53
CA PHE A 31 0.68 -10.19 -4.21
C PHE A 31 1.93 -10.83 -4.78
N THR A 32 2.68 -11.60 -3.98
CA THR A 32 3.89 -12.31 -4.39
C THR A 32 3.62 -13.17 -5.64
N LYS A 33 2.57 -14.00 -5.62
CA LYS A 33 2.19 -14.82 -6.78
C LYS A 33 1.87 -14.00 -8.03
N THR A 34 1.17 -12.87 -7.86
CA THR A 34 0.84 -11.99 -8.98
C THR A 34 2.10 -11.33 -9.54
N ARG A 35 3.04 -10.93 -8.67
CA ARG A 35 4.33 -10.34 -9.05
C ARG A 35 5.23 -11.34 -9.77
N GLU A 36 5.28 -12.59 -9.31
CA GLU A 36 6.04 -13.67 -9.96
C GLU A 36 5.55 -13.94 -11.40
N GLU A 37 4.23 -13.90 -11.62
CA GLU A 37 3.63 -14.09 -12.94
C GLU A 37 3.72 -12.83 -13.82
N TYR A 38 3.58 -11.65 -13.19
CA TYR A 38 3.54 -10.34 -13.84
C TYR A 38 4.40 -9.32 -13.06
N PRO A 39 5.71 -9.19 -13.35
CA PRO A 39 6.60 -8.26 -12.64
C PRO A 39 6.13 -6.80 -12.66
N GLU A 40 5.39 -6.39 -13.70
CA GLU A 40 4.80 -5.06 -13.84
C GLU A 40 3.57 -4.81 -12.95
N ALA A 41 3.07 -5.84 -12.25
CA ALA A 41 1.85 -5.76 -11.44
C ALA A 41 1.92 -4.62 -10.41
N ILE A 42 3.09 -4.35 -9.83
CA ILE A 42 3.28 -3.24 -8.89
C ILE A 42 2.95 -1.89 -9.53
N VAL A 43 3.39 -1.65 -10.77
CA VAL A 43 3.14 -0.38 -11.49
C VAL A 43 1.64 -0.20 -11.72
N ILE A 44 0.94 -1.28 -12.09
CA ILE A 44 -0.51 -1.28 -12.29
C ILE A 44 -1.23 -0.95 -10.98
N ARG A 45 -0.89 -1.64 -9.88
CA ARG A 45 -1.52 -1.43 -8.57
C ARG A 45 -1.31 -0.01 -8.03
N LEU A 46 -0.11 0.53 -8.17
CA LEU A 46 0.19 1.91 -7.78
C LEU A 46 -0.58 2.90 -8.65
N SER A 47 -0.68 2.65 -9.96
CA SER A 47 -1.42 3.50 -10.89
C SER A 47 -2.91 3.54 -10.56
N ASP A 48 -3.53 2.39 -10.30
CA ASP A 48 -4.94 2.30 -9.90
C ASP A 48 -5.23 3.13 -8.64
N LYS A 49 -4.37 3.01 -7.62
CA LYS A 49 -4.52 3.77 -6.37
C LYS A 49 -4.24 5.26 -6.55
N LEU A 50 -3.30 5.62 -7.42
CA LEU A 50 -3.03 7.03 -7.75
C LEU A 50 -4.19 7.69 -8.50
N GLU A 51 -4.77 7.00 -9.49
CA GLU A 51 -5.96 7.50 -10.19
C GLU A 51 -7.15 7.63 -9.24
N ARG A 52 -7.33 6.67 -8.33
CA ARG A 52 -8.34 6.78 -7.27
C ARG A 52 -8.14 8.02 -6.40
N LEU A 53 -6.91 8.28 -5.97
CA LEU A 53 -6.57 9.48 -5.19
C LEU A 53 -6.91 10.76 -5.97
N LYS A 54 -6.59 10.83 -7.27
CA LYS A 54 -6.94 11.96 -8.13
C LYS A 54 -8.45 12.19 -8.19
N THR A 55 -9.24 11.13 -8.37
CA THR A 55 -10.71 11.21 -8.37
C THR A 55 -11.24 11.72 -7.03
N LEU A 56 -10.73 11.17 -5.91
CA LEU A 56 -11.15 11.58 -4.57
C LEU A 56 -10.84 13.05 -4.28
N LEU A 57 -9.68 13.55 -4.72
CA LEU A 57 -9.28 14.95 -4.54
C LEU A 57 -10.09 15.93 -5.39
N LYS A 58 -10.62 15.50 -6.54
CA LYS A 58 -11.48 16.34 -7.41
C LYS A 58 -12.91 16.50 -6.90
N GLY A 59 -13.31 15.72 -5.88
CA GLY A 59 -14.68 15.75 -5.36
C GLY A 59 -15.72 15.17 -6.32
N GLU A 60 -15.29 14.45 -7.37
CA GLU A 60 -16.18 13.74 -8.28
C GLU A 60 -16.91 12.63 -7.51
N GLU A 61 -18.25 12.64 -7.60
CA GLU A 61 -19.18 11.94 -6.71
C GLU A 61 -18.78 10.52 -6.31
N ARG A 62 -18.87 10.26 -4.99
CA ARG A 62 -18.79 8.94 -4.36
C ARG A 62 -19.88 8.02 -4.90
N LYS A 63 -19.61 7.31 -6.01
CA LYS A 63 -20.43 6.16 -6.42
C LYS A 63 -20.17 4.90 -5.58
N VAL A 64 -19.14 4.91 -4.74
CA VAL A 64 -18.78 3.79 -3.86
C VAL A 64 -18.37 4.36 -2.50
N ALA A 65 -18.94 3.82 -1.43
CA ALA A 65 -18.78 4.29 -0.05
C ALA A 65 -17.46 3.86 0.61
N ASP A 66 -16.65 3.04 -0.06
CA ASP A 66 -15.85 2.05 0.67
C ASP A 66 -14.39 2.45 0.98
N GLU A 67 -13.80 3.46 0.32
CA GLU A 67 -12.41 3.89 0.61
C GLU A 67 -12.26 5.41 0.68
N SER A 68 -11.66 5.90 1.77
CA SER A 68 -11.31 7.30 1.99
C SER A 68 -9.96 7.68 1.36
N ILE A 69 -9.63 8.98 1.31
CA ILE A 69 -8.31 9.47 0.89
C ILE A 69 -7.21 8.85 1.76
N VAL A 70 -7.45 8.73 3.07
CA VAL A 70 -6.48 8.15 4.01
C VAL A 70 -6.25 6.68 3.71
N ASP A 71 -7.31 5.92 3.44
CA ASP A 71 -7.20 4.49 3.09
C ASP A 71 -6.45 4.30 1.77
N THR A 72 -6.74 5.15 0.77
CA THR A 72 -6.04 5.12 -0.53
C THR A 72 -4.55 5.41 -0.38
N LEU A 73 -4.17 6.38 0.46
CA LEU A 73 -2.76 6.70 0.73
C LEU A 73 -2.06 5.58 1.49
N VAL A 74 -2.74 4.94 2.44
CA VAL A 74 -2.23 3.77 3.19
C VAL A 74 -2.01 2.60 2.24
N ASP A 75 -2.94 2.32 1.33
CA ASP A 75 -2.78 1.27 0.32
C ASP A 75 -1.62 1.56 -0.63
N LEU A 76 -1.47 2.80 -1.09
CA LEU A 76 -0.37 3.20 -1.97
C LEU A 76 0.99 2.98 -1.29
N ALA A 77 1.12 3.40 -0.03
CA ALA A 77 2.33 3.18 0.75
C ALA A 77 2.59 1.68 0.98
N ASN A 78 1.57 0.89 1.31
CA ASN A 78 1.73 -0.54 1.51
C ASN A 78 2.11 -1.29 0.24
N TYR A 79 1.58 -0.94 -0.94
CA TYR A 79 2.02 -1.58 -2.19
C TYR A 79 3.51 -1.33 -2.46
N ALA A 80 3.98 -0.10 -2.24
CA ALA A 80 5.40 0.21 -2.38
C ALA A 80 6.27 -0.57 -1.38
N LEU A 81 5.83 -0.67 -0.11
CA LEU A 81 6.53 -1.45 0.91
C LEU A 81 6.52 -2.95 0.62
N MET A 82 5.43 -3.49 0.09
CA MET A 82 5.32 -4.91 -0.28
C MET A 82 6.31 -5.27 -1.39
N GLU A 83 6.46 -4.44 -2.41
CA GLU A 83 7.47 -4.65 -3.45
C GLU A 83 8.90 -4.62 -2.86
N LEU A 84 9.17 -3.68 -1.95
CA LEU A 84 10.46 -3.63 -1.27
C LEU A 84 10.73 -4.89 -0.43
N VAL A 85 9.71 -5.43 0.26
CA VAL A 85 9.85 -6.70 1.00
C VAL A 85 10.27 -7.85 0.07
N GLU A 86 9.65 -7.97 -1.10
CA GLU A 86 10.03 -9.02 -2.07
C GLU A 86 11.47 -8.83 -2.57
N ILE A 87 11.86 -7.58 -2.89
CA ILE A 87 13.23 -7.26 -3.32
C ILE A 87 14.27 -7.59 -2.23
N GLU A 88 14.00 -7.24 -0.97
CA GLU A 88 14.91 -7.54 0.14
C GLU A 88 15.06 -9.05 0.35
N ILE A 89 13.97 -9.82 0.20
CA ILE A 89 14.03 -11.30 0.26
C ILE A 89 14.89 -11.86 -0.88
N GLU A 90 14.70 -11.37 -2.12
CA GLU A 90 15.52 -11.77 -3.27
C GLU A 90 17.01 -11.49 -3.03
N ILE A 91 17.35 -10.32 -2.48
CA ILE A 91 18.73 -9.95 -2.15
C ILE A 91 19.32 -10.89 -1.07
N GLU A 92 18.54 -11.23 -0.04
CA GLU A 92 18.98 -12.15 1.02
C GLU A 92 19.17 -13.59 0.51
N GLU A 93 18.37 -14.05 -0.45
CA GLU A 93 18.50 -15.39 -1.05
C GLU A 93 19.70 -15.51 -2.01
N GLU A 94 20.15 -14.41 -2.61
CA GLU A 94 21.32 -14.34 -3.50
C GLU A 94 22.67 -14.19 -2.76
N ALA A 95 22.65 -13.85 -1.47
CA ALA A 95 23.83 -13.58 -0.63
C ALA A 95 24.49 -14.84 -0.04
#